data_AF-A0A7K3E1T7-F1
#
_entry.id   AF-A0A7K3E1T7-F1
#
_cell.length_a   1.000
_cell.length_b   1.000
_cell.length_c   1.000
_cell.angle_alpha   90.00
_cell.angle_beta   90.00
_cell.angle_gamma   90.00
#
_symmetry.space_group_name_H-M   'P 1'
#
loop_
_entity.id
_entity.type
_entity.pdbx_description
1 polymer ?
#
loop_
_entity_poly.entity_id
_entity_poly.type
_entity_poly.pdbx_seq_one_letter_code
_entity_poly.pdbx_strand_id
1 'polypeptide(L)'
;MTTGRKTTIVFLTVLCALLLTILGLVQEWPAWAWAALALAVIGAPAAAFKIAATRRGSLPADFTNFLPAAPIERREHHVSRVALPSRWPDYDFVFSATVRWHPLETHGDDPVLNPAGLAVEAVLDRARTLTEQREPGRASLVQHELSGALS
;
A
#
# COMPACT_ATOMS: atom_id res chain seq x y z
N MET A 1 18.64 -15.75 -10.04
CA MET A 1 19.27 -16.58 -11.10
C MET A 1 19.17 -15.90 -12.48
N THR A 2 19.82 -14.74 -12.68
CA THR A 2 19.73 -13.96 -13.94
C THR A 2 21.07 -13.79 -14.67
N THR A 3 22.18 -14.19 -14.04
CA THR A 3 23.53 -14.06 -14.59
C THR A 3 23.80 -15.02 -15.76
N GLY A 4 23.26 -16.24 -15.71
CA GLY A 4 23.50 -17.26 -16.74
C GLY A 4 22.97 -16.90 -18.13
N ARG A 5 21.80 -16.22 -18.21
CA ARG A 5 21.20 -15.85 -19.50
C ARG A 5 22.03 -14.83 -20.28
N LYS A 6 22.76 -13.93 -19.60
CA LYS A 6 23.61 -12.95 -20.25
C LYS A 6 24.87 -13.58 -20.84
N THR A 7 25.52 -14.48 -20.10
CA THR A 7 26.71 -15.19 -20.57
C THR A 7 26.41 -16.14 -21.73
N THR A 8 25.26 -16.83 -21.71
CA THR A 8 24.85 -17.69 -22.83
C THR A 8 24.62 -16.90 -24.12
N ILE A 9 24.01 -15.72 -24.06
CA ILE A 9 23.78 -14.89 -25.26
C ILE A 9 25.11 -14.39 -25.83
N VAL A 10 26.02 -13.88 -24.99
CA VAL A 10 27.34 -13.42 -25.45
C VAL A 10 28.12 -14.58 -26.07
N PHE A 11 28.16 -15.74 -25.41
CA PHE A 11 28.86 -16.91 -25.93
C PHE A 11 28.27 -17.39 -27.27
N LEU A 12 26.94 -17.42 -27.39
CA LEU A 12 26.26 -17.81 -28.64
C LEU A 12 26.57 -16.82 -29.79
N THR A 13 26.59 -15.51 -29.51
CA THR A 13 26.92 -14.50 -30.53
C THR A 13 28.35 -14.64 -31.03
N VAL A 14 29.31 -14.89 -30.12
CA VAL A 14 30.71 -15.10 -30.47
C VAL A 14 30.87 -16.38 -31.30
N LEU A 15 30.24 -17.47 -30.87
CA LEU A 15 30.29 -18.76 -31.58
C LEU A 15 29.71 -18.65 -33.00
N CYS A 16 28.58 -17.95 -33.14
CA CYS A 16 27.93 -17.75 -34.43
C CYS A 16 28.77 -16.87 -35.37
N ALA A 17 29.37 -15.79 -34.87
CA ALA A 17 30.28 -14.95 -35.64
C ALA A 17 31.53 -15.72 -36.11
N LEU A 18 32.08 -16.57 -35.24
CA LEU A 18 33.24 -17.41 -35.55
C LEU A 18 32.91 -18.43 -36.66
N LEU A 19 31.77 -19.13 -36.54
CA LEU A 19 31.32 -20.09 -37.56
C LEU A 19 31.11 -19.43 -38.93
N LEU A 20 30.47 -18.25 -38.97
CA LEU A 20 30.27 -17.51 -40.23
C LEU A 20 31.59 -17.04 -40.84
N THR A 21 32.56 -16.64 -40.01
CA THR A 21 33.90 -16.25 -40.45
C THR A 21 34.64 -17.43 -41.09
N ILE A 22 34.59 -18.61 -40.47
CA ILE A 22 35.23 -19.83 -41.00
C ILE A 22 34.56 -20.23 -42.33
N LEU A 23 33.23 -20.17 -42.40
CA LEU A 23 32.49 -20.53 -43.62
C LEU A 23 32.79 -19.56 -44.77
N GLY A 24 32.91 -18.26 -44.49
CA GLY A 24 33.27 -17.24 -45.48
C GLY A 24 34.70 -17.39 -46.01
N LEU A 25 35.63 -17.88 -45.18
CA LEU A 25 37.00 -18.21 -45.59
C LEU A 25 37.05 -19.46 -46.47
N VAL A 26 36.29 -20.51 -46.14
CA VAL A 26 36.27 -21.77 -46.91
C VAL A 26 35.58 -21.61 -48.27
N GLN A 27 34.61 -20.70 -48.37
CA GLN A 27 33.77 -20.52 -49.56
C GLN A 27 34.14 -19.26 -50.38
N GLU A 28 35.34 -18.70 -50.15
CA GLU A 28 35.89 -17.52 -50.83
C GLU A 28 34.88 -16.37 -51.01
N TRP A 29 34.26 -15.97 -49.89
CA TRP A 29 33.16 -15.01 -49.96
C TRP A 29 33.59 -13.67 -50.56
N PRO A 30 32.79 -13.11 -51.49
CA PRO A 30 33.06 -11.81 -52.08
C PRO A 30 33.09 -10.72 -51.00
N ALA A 31 33.91 -9.69 -51.20
CA ALA A 31 34.23 -8.68 -50.18
C ALA A 31 33.01 -7.98 -49.54
N TRP A 32 31.88 -7.89 -50.25
CA TRP A 32 30.64 -7.31 -49.72
C TRP A 32 30.00 -8.14 -48.61
N ALA A 33 30.23 -9.46 -48.58
CA ALA A 33 29.68 -10.35 -47.56
C ALA A 33 30.43 -10.20 -46.22
N TRP A 34 31.73 -9.87 -46.26
CA TRP A 34 32.51 -9.47 -45.08
C TRP A 34 31.99 -8.16 -44.48
N ALA A 35 31.63 -7.19 -45.32
CA ALA A 35 31.01 -5.94 -44.86
C ALA A 35 29.64 -6.18 -44.22
N ALA A 36 28.82 -7.08 -44.79
CA ALA A 36 27.54 -7.47 -44.22
C ALA A 36 27.68 -8.16 -42.85
N LEU A 37 28.69 -9.04 -42.69
CA LEU A 37 28.98 -9.70 -41.42
C LEU A 37 29.41 -8.68 -40.35
N ALA A 38 30.32 -7.76 -40.69
CA ALA A 38 30.76 -6.70 -39.78
C ALA A 38 29.58 -5.81 -39.34
N LEU A 39 28.70 -5.46 -40.28
CA LEU A 39 27.50 -4.67 -39.99
C LEU A 39 26.53 -5.42 -39.08
N ALA A 40 26.35 -6.74 -39.28
CA ALA A 40 25.48 -7.56 -38.43
C ALA A 40 25.99 -7.64 -36.98
N VAL A 41 27.31 -7.80 -36.80
CA VAL A 41 27.94 -7.86 -35.47
C VAL A 41 27.80 -6.53 -34.72
N ILE A 42 27.91 -5.39 -35.43
CA ILE A 42 27.78 -4.06 -34.84
C ILE A 42 26.30 -3.68 -34.62
N GLY A 43 25.41 -4.10 -35.52
CA GLY A 43 23.98 -3.78 -35.48
C GLY A 43 23.20 -4.59 -34.44
N ALA A 44 23.60 -5.84 -34.17
CA ALA A 44 22.91 -6.72 -33.23
C ALA A 44 22.82 -6.16 -31.79
N PRO A 45 23.88 -5.59 -31.19
CA PRO A 45 23.79 -4.92 -29.88
C PRO A 45 22.82 -3.75 -29.87
N ALA A 46 22.84 -2.89 -30.89
CA ALA A 46 21.98 -1.72 -30.99
C ALA A 46 20.50 -2.09 -31.12
N ALA A 47 20.20 -3.10 -31.95
CA ALA A 47 18.86 -3.65 -32.08
C ALA A 47 18.38 -4.29 -30.76
N ALA A 48 19.24 -5.06 -30.09
CA ALA A 48 18.93 -5.65 -28.79
C ALA A 48 18.64 -4.58 -27.73
N PHE A 49 19.41 -3.49 -27.69
CA PHE A 49 19.16 -2.36 -26.80
C PHE A 49 17.83 -1.65 -27.10
N LYS A 50 17.53 -1.39 -28.38
CA LYS A 50 16.24 -0.80 -28.79
C LYS A 50 15.05 -1.67 -28.38
N ILE A 51 15.14 -2.98 -28.62
CA ILE A 51 14.08 -3.95 -28.27
C ILE A 51 13.96 -4.11 -26.74
N ALA A 52 15.07 -4.08 -26.01
CA ALA A 52 15.04 -4.13 -24.55
C ALA A 52 14.46 -2.84 -23.95
N ALA A 53 14.74 -1.68 -24.55
CA ALA A 53 14.18 -0.40 -24.12
C ALA A 53 12.66 -0.33 -24.37
N THR A 54 12.18 -0.81 -25.52
CA THR A 54 10.73 -0.88 -25.81
C THR A 54 10.01 -1.89 -24.92
N ARG A 55 10.62 -3.04 -24.60
CA ARG A 55 10.07 -3.99 -23.61
C ARG A 55 10.14 -3.51 -22.17
N ARG A 56 10.99 -2.53 -21.86
CA ARG A 56 11.03 -1.84 -20.56
C ARG A 56 10.00 -0.69 -20.49
N GLY A 57 9.18 -0.54 -21.53
CA GLY A 57 7.98 0.29 -21.56
C GLY A 57 6.83 -0.36 -20.79
N SER A 58 6.87 -0.17 -19.48
CA SER A 58 5.76 -0.16 -18.51
C SER A 58 6.38 -0.46 -17.15
N LEU A 59 7.15 0.49 -16.61
CA LEU A 59 7.11 0.64 -15.16
C LEU A 59 5.64 0.84 -14.82
N PRO A 60 5.02 -0.01 -13.98
CA PRO A 60 3.68 0.26 -13.51
C PRO A 60 3.74 1.62 -12.82
N ALA A 61 3.05 2.58 -13.42
CA ALA A 61 2.72 3.83 -12.77
C ALA A 61 1.79 3.48 -11.61
N ASP A 62 2.35 3.32 -10.41
CA ASP A 62 1.70 3.72 -9.16
C ASP A 62 2.65 3.52 -7.99
N PHE A 63 3.57 4.46 -7.82
CA PHE A 63 4.23 4.68 -6.53
C PHE A 63 3.36 5.50 -5.56
N THR A 64 2.12 5.83 -5.95
CA THR A 64 1.11 6.51 -5.12
C THR A 64 0.80 5.74 -3.84
N ASN A 65 0.85 4.41 -3.87
CA ASN A 65 0.69 3.56 -2.68
C ASN A 65 1.88 3.61 -1.70
N PHE A 66 2.99 4.24 -2.07
CA PHE A 66 4.14 4.46 -1.19
C PHE A 66 4.22 5.90 -0.65
N LEU A 67 3.24 6.76 -0.97
CA LEU A 67 3.13 8.03 -0.26
C LEU A 67 2.62 7.73 1.17
N PRO A 68 3.26 8.29 2.21
CA PRO A 68 2.67 8.26 3.55
C PRO A 68 1.27 8.87 3.47
N ALA A 69 0.29 8.20 4.08
CA ALA A 69 -1.07 8.72 4.17
C ALA A 69 -1.02 10.16 4.68
N ALA A 70 -1.79 11.06 4.04
CA ALA A 70 -1.86 12.45 4.46
C ALA A 70 -2.13 12.52 5.97
N PRO A 71 -1.47 13.41 6.73
CA PRO A 71 -1.69 13.54 8.16
C PRO A 71 -3.16 13.85 8.43
N ILE A 72 -3.91 12.87 8.94
CA ILE A 72 -5.29 13.10 9.37
C ILE A 72 -5.22 13.93 10.64
N GLU A 73 -5.84 15.11 10.64
CA GLU A 73 -6.01 15.93 11.85
C GLU A 73 -6.90 15.17 12.83
N ARG A 74 -6.27 14.46 13.78
CA ARG A 74 -6.99 13.72 14.83
C ARG A 74 -7.28 14.68 15.97
N ARG A 75 -8.56 14.93 16.21
CA ARG A 75 -9.05 15.70 17.35
C ARG A 75 -9.35 14.75 18.51
N GLU A 76 -9.10 15.22 19.73
CA GLU A 76 -9.25 14.43 20.95
C GLU A 76 -10.06 15.22 21.98
N HIS A 77 -10.89 14.52 22.74
CA HIS A 77 -11.62 15.07 23.88
C HIS A 77 -11.67 14.04 25.00
N HIS A 78 -11.30 14.46 26.20
CA HIS A 78 -11.31 13.59 27.36
C HIS A 78 -12.63 13.72 28.11
N VAL A 79 -13.32 12.59 28.26
CA VAL A 79 -14.55 12.47 29.05
C VAL A 79 -14.20 11.73 30.33
N SER A 80 -14.55 12.31 31.48
CA SER A 80 -14.22 11.75 32.78
C SER A 80 -15.43 11.65 33.68
N ARG A 81 -15.49 10.56 34.45
CA ARG A 81 -16.48 10.29 35.50
C ARG A 81 -17.94 10.51 35.08
N VAL A 82 -18.33 10.00 33.91
CA VAL A 82 -19.73 10.03 33.47
C VAL A 82 -20.47 8.83 34.05
N ALA A 83 -21.58 9.07 34.74
CA ALA A 83 -22.45 8.01 35.23
C ALA A 83 -23.22 7.40 34.06
N LEU A 84 -23.11 6.08 33.91
CA LEU A 84 -23.87 5.29 32.95
C LEU A 84 -24.75 4.29 33.70
N PRO A 85 -26.02 4.15 33.31
CA PRO A 85 -26.93 3.22 33.97
C PRO A 85 -26.42 1.78 33.85
N SER A 86 -26.53 1.04 34.94
CA SER A 86 -26.37 -0.42 34.92
C SER A 86 -27.73 -1.11 34.79
N ARG A 87 -27.73 -2.44 34.74
CA ARG A 87 -28.96 -3.23 34.81
C ARG A 87 -29.73 -3.07 36.13
N TRP A 88 -29.04 -2.67 37.20
CA TRP A 88 -29.67 -2.46 38.51
C TRP A 88 -30.02 -0.98 38.68
N PRO A 89 -31.27 -0.65 39.05
CA PRO A 89 -31.73 0.74 39.11
C PRO A 89 -31.00 1.58 40.16
N ASP A 90 -30.40 0.93 41.17
CA ASP A 90 -29.72 1.60 42.28
C ASP A 90 -28.21 1.76 42.07
N TYR A 91 -27.67 1.29 40.93
CA TYR A 91 -26.24 1.30 40.67
C TYR A 91 -25.90 1.84 39.27
N ASP A 92 -24.93 2.74 39.23
CA ASP A 92 -24.35 3.26 37.99
C ASP A 92 -22.89 2.82 37.83
N PHE A 93 -22.47 2.68 36.58
CA PHE A 93 -21.06 2.59 36.22
C PHE A 93 -20.48 3.99 36.05
N VAL A 94 -19.23 4.17 36.47
CA VAL A 94 -18.48 5.42 36.25
C VAL A 94 -17.57 5.23 35.05
N PHE A 95 -17.91 5.87 33.93
CA PHE A 95 -17.22 5.77 32.66
C PHE A 95 -16.21 6.92 32.45
N SER A 96 -15.09 6.63 31.81
CA SER A 96 -14.09 7.62 31.39
C SER A 96 -13.40 7.13 30.13
N ALA A 97 -13.20 8.01 29.15
CA ALA A 97 -12.59 7.68 27.87
C ALA A 97 -12.00 8.90 27.18
N THR A 98 -11.06 8.67 26.28
CA THR A 98 -10.57 9.69 25.35
C THR A 98 -11.22 9.45 23.99
N VAL A 99 -12.16 10.33 23.63
CA VAL A 99 -12.87 10.29 22.37
C VAL A 99 -11.99 10.92 21.29
N ARG A 100 -11.73 10.17 20.22
CA ARG A 100 -10.93 10.62 19.08
C ARG A 100 -11.82 10.68 17.84
N TRP A 101 -11.78 11.77 17.10
CA TRP A 101 -12.51 11.91 15.84
C TRP A 101 -11.71 12.71 14.83
N HIS A 102 -12.15 12.68 13.58
CA HIS A 102 -11.62 13.52 12.51
C HIS A 102 -12.79 14.17 11.77
N PRO A 103 -12.68 15.44 11.37
CA PRO A 103 -13.69 16.06 10.53
C PRO A 103 -13.67 15.39 9.15
N LEU A 104 -14.85 15.03 8.64
CA LEU A 104 -15.02 14.64 7.25
C LEU A 104 -15.37 15.91 6.46
N GLU A 105 -14.72 16.13 5.32
CA GLU A 105 -15.08 17.25 4.44
C GLU A 105 -16.47 17.01 3.84
N THR A 106 -17.50 17.48 4.55
CA THR A 106 -18.87 17.46 4.08
C THR A 106 -19.02 18.49 2.95
N HIS A 107 -19.49 18.03 1.80
CA HIS A 107 -19.75 18.83 0.60
C HIS A 107 -21.04 19.68 0.72
N GLY A 108 -21.38 20.13 1.91
CA GLY A 108 -22.64 20.81 2.20
C GLY A 108 -22.45 21.89 3.25
N ASP A 109 -23.08 23.03 3.04
CA ASP A 109 -22.98 24.27 3.82
C ASP A 109 -23.58 24.17 5.23
N ASP A 110 -23.73 22.96 5.80
CA ASP A 110 -24.41 22.76 7.07
C ASP A 110 -23.39 22.89 8.22
N PRO A 111 -23.47 23.96 9.04
CA PRO A 111 -22.50 24.19 10.10
C PRO A 111 -22.70 23.18 11.22
N VAL A 112 -21.77 22.22 11.35
CA VAL A 112 -21.66 21.41 12.56
C VAL A 112 -21.22 22.33 13.72
N LEU A 113 -22.20 22.85 14.48
CA LEU A 113 -21.97 23.81 15.58
C LEU A 113 -21.03 23.30 16.68
N ASN A 114 -21.00 21.99 16.96
CA ASN A 114 -20.08 21.38 17.92
C ASN A 114 -19.72 19.92 17.56
N PRO A 115 -18.66 19.67 16.77
CA PRO A 115 -18.27 18.33 16.36
C PRO A 115 -17.76 17.47 17.53
N ALA A 116 -17.17 18.10 18.57
CA ALA A 116 -16.72 17.39 19.76
C ALA A 116 -17.91 16.83 20.56
N GLY A 117 -18.95 17.64 20.75
CA GLY A 117 -20.17 17.23 21.45
C GLY A 117 -20.86 16.05 20.75
N LEU A 118 -20.97 16.10 19.43
CA LEU A 118 -21.54 14.99 18.65
C LEU A 118 -20.71 13.70 18.78
N ALA A 119 -19.38 13.81 18.72
CA ALA A 119 -18.51 12.66 18.88
C ALA A 119 -18.64 12.04 20.29
N VAL A 120 -18.70 12.88 21.32
CA VAL A 120 -18.88 12.44 22.71
C VAL A 120 -20.24 11.77 22.90
N GLU A 121 -21.33 12.40 22.45
CA GLU A 121 -22.68 11.85 22.59
C GLU A 121 -22.79 10.48 21.90
N ALA A 122 -22.25 10.35 20.68
CA ALA A 122 -22.25 9.09 19.94
C ALA A 122 -21.45 7.97 20.63
N VAL A 123 -20.44 8.30 21.43
CA VAL A 123 -19.70 7.32 22.25
C VAL A 123 -20.47 6.99 23.51
N LEU A 124 -21.03 7.98 24.19
CA LEU A 124 -21.81 7.80 25.42
C LEU A 124 -23.07 6.97 25.18
N ASP A 125 -23.76 7.18 24.07
CA ASP A 125 -24.99 6.44 23.74
C ASP A 125 -24.73 4.95 23.46
N ARG A 126 -23.62 4.66 22.75
CA ARG A 126 -23.14 3.29 22.55
C ARG A 126 -22.71 2.63 23.87
N ALA A 127 -21.98 3.37 24.71
CA ALA A 127 -21.58 2.88 26.02
C ALA A 127 -22.80 2.58 26.90
N ARG A 128 -23.79 3.48 26.93
CA ARG A 128 -25.06 3.33 27.65
C ARG A 128 -25.81 2.07 27.22
N THR A 129 -25.98 1.88 25.92
CA THR A 129 -26.68 0.70 25.35
C THR A 129 -26.07 -0.61 25.86
N LEU A 130 -24.74 -0.64 26.05
CA LEU A 130 -24.04 -1.80 26.58
C LEU A 130 -24.20 -1.89 28.10
N THR A 131 -23.99 -0.82 28.86
CA THR A 131 -24.00 -0.85 30.33
C THR A 131 -25.38 -1.16 30.92
N GLU A 132 -26.47 -0.71 30.30
CA GLU A 132 -27.85 -0.97 30.76
C GLU A 132 -28.19 -2.46 30.84
N GLN A 133 -27.49 -3.29 30.07
CA GLN A 133 -27.72 -4.73 30.03
C GLN A 133 -26.83 -5.50 31.01
N ARG A 134 -25.88 -4.82 31.67
CA ARG A 134 -24.83 -5.46 32.48
C ARG A 134 -25.06 -5.28 33.98
N GLU A 135 -24.79 -6.35 34.72
CA GLU A 135 -24.84 -6.35 36.17
C GLU A 135 -23.58 -5.69 36.76
N PRO A 136 -23.71 -4.86 37.82
CA PRO A 136 -22.59 -4.11 38.41
C PRO A 136 -21.53 -5.01 39.06
N GLY A 137 -21.87 -6.26 39.39
CA GLY A 137 -20.98 -7.21 40.06
C GLY A 137 -19.74 -7.63 39.25
N ARG A 138 -19.67 -7.32 37.94
CA ARG A 138 -18.54 -7.67 37.07
C ARG A 138 -17.98 -6.46 36.32
N ALA A 139 -17.75 -5.35 37.01
CA ALA A 139 -17.25 -4.11 36.42
C ALA A 139 -16.00 -4.27 35.52
N SER A 140 -15.04 -5.12 35.91
CA SER A 140 -13.83 -5.38 35.10
C SER A 140 -14.14 -6.07 33.76
N LEU A 141 -15.14 -6.95 33.71
CA LEU A 141 -15.58 -7.57 32.46
C LEU A 141 -16.24 -6.53 31.56
N VAL A 142 -17.13 -5.71 32.13
CA VAL A 142 -17.82 -4.62 31.41
C VAL A 142 -16.80 -3.61 30.87
N GLN A 143 -15.73 -3.33 31.60
CA GLN A 143 -14.63 -2.47 31.12
C GLN A 143 -13.95 -3.05 29.87
N HIS A 144 -13.68 -4.35 29.84
CA HIS A 144 -13.07 -5.00 28.68
C HIS A 144 -14.02 -5.04 27.48
N GLU A 145 -15.30 -5.33 27.71
CA GLU A 145 -16.32 -5.30 26.67
C GLU A 145 -16.49 -3.89 26.09
N LEU A 146 -16.56 -2.85 26.93
CA LEU A 146 -16.62 -1.46 26.48
C LEU A 146 -15.37 -1.07 25.70
N SER A 147 -14.19 -1.49 26.16
CA SER A 147 -12.93 -1.24 25.45
C SER A 147 -12.94 -1.87 24.05
N GLY A 148 -13.52 -3.05 23.89
CA GLY A 148 -13.63 -3.72 22.58
C GLY A 148 -14.75 -3.16 21.70
N ALA A 149 -15.87 -2.72 22.27
CA ALA A 149 -16.99 -2.17 21.52
C ALA A 149 -16.74 -0.74 21.02
N LEU A 150 -15.82 0.00 21.67
CA LEU A 150 -15.54 1.42 21.39
C LEU A 150 -14.16 1.66 20.76
N SER A 151 -13.38 0.60 20.48
CA SER A 151 -12.05 0.71 19.85
C SER A 151 -12.11 1.11 18.38
#